data_AF-A0A2E1M515-F1
#
_entry.id   AF-A0A2E1M515-F1
#
_cell.length_a   1.000
_cell.length_b   1.000
_cell.length_c   1.000
_cell.angle_alpha   90.00
_cell.angle_beta   90.00
_cell.angle_gamma   90.00
#
_symmetry.space_group_name_H-M   'P 1'
#
loop_
_entity.id
_entity.type
_entity.pdbx_description
1 polymer ?
#
loop_
_entity_poly.entity_id
_entity_poly.type
_entity_poly.pdbx_seq_one_letter_code
_entity_poly.pdbx_strand_id
1 'polypeptide(L)'
;MKNTLIYSVSALSAGLILLGSITNAADVELSSPTIPTFTDSSGLTAEPLGGNGPDVVVWDLQSYSNYSASDGYDAYSVGTVSCNVGDEPLLWISNNNQHPVIGQSMYRLAAGPNGHPRMEMIGQSWLKHGFCALSQSECGPCQATSCSTLGVDCSDPYTASRNGSQSTLGPKYEVNATTGEYPYPPDSPIYSGSTARRLRVPQSMVTNVPSGSTFFVEGQYVCPDDNPTTGGNGNNNMSFRGVDMNSGGNIVGFTTETQRSLPALSAWKAADTAVKYRRVGVPGLGQFVTASRAYDNGDGTWDYEYAIYNQNVDASVGRVFISTAGNPMASNFGFACPEYHSGEPFPSTPWDPTADDNGVTFATESFDDNPNANAIRWGTTYNFRFTSPYPPVNGQIELDFFKDTAVANPTALADVPDVPEACTGDIDGNGVVDFEDLLSLLSAWESGNSDADLDGSGTVEFNDLLILLSAYGDC
;
A
#
# COMPACT_ATOMS: atom_id res chain seq x y z
N MET A 1 74.79 22.85 18.31
CA MET A 1 75.79 23.45 17.39
C MET A 1 75.03 24.04 16.21
N LYS A 2 74.81 25.37 16.22
CA LYS A 2 75.19 26.35 15.18
C LYS A 2 74.83 25.92 13.74
N ASN A 3 73.72 26.43 13.19
CA ASN A 3 73.58 27.66 12.36
C ASN A 3 73.67 27.31 10.85
N THR A 4 72.90 27.87 9.90
CA THR A 4 72.65 29.30 9.61
C THR A 4 71.62 29.45 8.43
N LEU A 5 70.63 30.39 8.42
CA LEU A 5 70.42 31.60 7.55
C LEU A 5 69.08 31.52 6.77
N ILE A 6 68.25 32.54 6.43
CA ILE A 6 68.16 34.02 6.56
C ILE A 6 66.66 34.45 6.34
N TYR A 7 66.26 35.54 7.05
CA TYR A 7 65.24 36.61 6.83
C TYR A 7 64.61 36.82 5.41
N SER A 8 63.48 37.48 5.11
CA SER A 8 62.34 38.16 5.79
C SER A 8 61.49 38.89 4.71
N VAL A 9 60.14 38.99 4.88
CA VAL A 9 59.26 40.18 4.62
C VAL A 9 59.09 40.63 3.13
N SER A 10 57.95 41.01 2.53
CA SER A 10 56.75 41.79 2.93
C SER A 10 55.68 41.85 1.81
N ALA A 11 54.41 41.94 2.25
CA ALA A 11 53.35 42.90 1.88
C ALA A 11 52.60 42.88 0.53
N LEU A 12 51.26 42.94 0.73
CA LEU A 12 50.13 43.26 -0.15
C LEU A 12 50.20 44.62 -0.88
N SER A 13 49.56 44.65 -2.06
CA SER A 13 48.44 45.52 -2.47
C SER A 13 48.62 46.24 -3.82
N ALA A 14 47.59 46.13 -4.67
CA ALA A 14 47.11 47.11 -5.66
C ALA A 14 45.92 46.45 -6.38
N GLY A 15 44.77 47.08 -6.66
CA GLY A 15 44.33 48.47 -6.52
C GLY A 15 42.87 48.57 -7.02
N LEU A 16 42.16 49.58 -6.54
CA LEU A 16 40.76 49.91 -6.83
C LEU A 16 40.67 51.17 -7.72
N ILE A 17 39.60 51.33 -8.52
CA ILE A 17 38.85 52.54 -8.98
C ILE A 17 37.99 52.06 -10.18
N LEU A 18 36.64 51.99 -10.25
CA LEU A 18 35.43 52.73 -9.83
C LEU A 18 34.86 53.72 -10.88
N LEU A 19 33.56 53.53 -11.21
CA LEU A 19 32.46 54.46 -11.62
C LEU A 19 31.65 53.91 -12.83
N GLY A 20 30.31 53.80 -12.84
CA GLY A 20 29.24 54.09 -11.88
C GLY A 20 27.82 53.88 -12.45
N SER A 21 26.80 54.04 -11.58
CA SER A 21 25.33 54.27 -11.80
C SER A 21 24.49 53.09 -12.35
N ILE A 22 23.27 52.70 -11.90
CA ILE A 22 22.14 53.31 -11.14
C ILE A 22 21.14 52.20 -10.71
N THR A 23 20.54 52.36 -9.52
CA THR A 23 19.17 51.97 -9.04
C THR A 23 18.60 50.55 -9.22
N ASN A 24 18.39 49.81 -8.14
CA ASN A 24 17.09 49.55 -7.46
C ASN A 24 17.15 48.27 -6.60
N ALA A 25 16.34 48.28 -5.54
CA ALA A 25 16.15 47.19 -4.59
C ALA A 25 15.92 45.85 -5.29
N ALA A 26 16.65 44.82 -4.89
CA ALA A 26 16.29 43.44 -5.17
C ALA A 26 15.80 42.86 -3.85
N ASP A 27 14.50 42.58 -3.83
CA ASP A 27 13.84 41.77 -2.84
C ASP A 27 14.65 40.49 -2.60
N VAL A 28 15.01 40.23 -1.35
CA VAL A 28 15.40 38.90 -0.92
C VAL A 28 14.10 38.11 -0.85
N GLU A 29 13.70 37.54 -1.98
CA GLU A 29 12.61 36.59 -2.05
C GLU A 29 13.06 35.35 -1.25
N LEU A 30 12.50 35.20 -0.04
CA LEU A 30 12.60 33.96 0.72
C LEU A 30 11.94 32.90 -0.16
N SER A 31 12.74 31.98 -0.71
CA SER A 31 12.20 30.86 -1.48
C SER A 31 11.37 29.99 -0.53
N SER A 32 10.04 30.08 -0.63
CA SER A 32 9.11 29.16 0.01
C SER A 32 9.48 27.71 -0.33
N PRO A 33 9.31 26.76 0.60
CA PRO A 33 9.53 25.35 0.30
C PRO A 33 8.63 24.95 -0.86
N THR A 34 9.23 24.50 -1.96
CA THR A 34 8.51 23.96 -3.10
C THR A 34 7.77 22.70 -2.65
N ILE A 35 6.46 22.81 -2.46
CA ILE A 35 5.56 21.67 -2.39
C ILE A 35 5.72 20.91 -3.71
N PRO A 36 6.10 19.62 -3.70
CA PRO A 36 6.21 18.84 -4.94
C PRO A 36 4.84 18.81 -5.61
N THR A 37 4.73 19.47 -6.77
CA THR A 37 3.56 19.37 -7.64
C THR A 37 3.52 17.96 -8.22
N PHE A 38 2.74 17.08 -7.59
CA PHE A 38 2.46 15.76 -8.14
C PHE A 38 1.46 15.90 -9.28
N THR A 39 1.92 15.70 -10.51
CA THR A 39 1.01 15.51 -11.65
C THR A 39 0.30 14.17 -11.47
N ASP A 40 -1.03 14.22 -11.32
CA ASP A 40 -1.90 13.05 -11.27
C ASP A 40 -1.88 12.31 -12.62
N SER A 41 -0.98 11.34 -12.79
CA SER A 41 -1.14 10.33 -13.83
C SER A 41 -2.22 9.35 -13.37
N SER A 42 -3.48 9.77 -13.45
CA SER A 42 -4.69 9.08 -12.97
C SER A 42 -5.06 7.79 -13.72
N GLY A 43 -4.19 7.31 -14.62
CA GLY A 43 -4.41 6.10 -15.42
C GLY A 43 -3.95 4.83 -14.69
N LEU A 44 -4.71 3.74 -14.85
CA LEU A 44 -4.22 2.41 -14.54
C LEU A 44 -3.06 2.07 -15.48
N THR A 45 -1.87 1.92 -14.92
CA THR A 45 -0.68 1.49 -15.64
C THR A 45 -0.21 0.15 -15.06
N ALA A 46 -0.15 -0.83 -15.95
CA ALA A 46 0.49 -2.11 -15.69
C ALA A 46 2.00 -1.88 -15.51
N GLU A 47 2.63 -2.65 -14.63
CA GLU A 47 4.10 -2.59 -14.50
C GLU A 47 4.75 -3.08 -15.81
N PRO A 48 5.88 -2.49 -16.23
CA PRO A 48 6.60 -2.92 -17.41
C PRO A 48 6.89 -4.43 -17.38
N LEU A 49 6.83 -5.05 -18.55
CA LEU A 49 7.21 -6.44 -18.74
C LEU A 49 8.63 -6.50 -19.27
N GLY A 50 9.41 -7.45 -18.76
CA GLY A 50 10.79 -7.68 -19.13
C GLY A 50 11.76 -6.73 -18.43
N GLY A 51 13.00 -7.16 -18.37
CA GLY A 51 14.11 -6.45 -17.77
C GLY A 51 15.38 -7.27 -17.88
N ASN A 52 16.48 -6.74 -17.33
CA ASN A 52 17.70 -7.51 -17.23
C ASN A 52 17.49 -8.62 -16.20
N GLY A 53 17.96 -9.82 -16.50
CA GLY A 53 17.79 -11.01 -15.67
C GLY A 53 16.46 -11.74 -15.89
N PRO A 54 16.15 -12.69 -15.01
CA PRO A 54 14.89 -13.41 -15.01
C PRO A 54 13.68 -12.48 -14.70
N ASP A 55 12.50 -12.78 -15.24
CA ASP A 55 11.26 -12.02 -14.95
C ASP A 55 10.03 -12.93 -15.04
N VAL A 56 9.42 -13.27 -13.90
CA VAL A 56 8.24 -14.14 -13.85
C VAL A 56 6.95 -13.34 -13.80
N VAL A 57 6.10 -13.54 -14.81
CA VAL A 57 4.80 -12.87 -14.90
C VAL A 57 3.66 -13.87 -14.91
N VAL A 58 2.58 -13.55 -14.20
CA VAL A 58 1.31 -14.27 -14.33
C VAL A 58 0.67 -13.88 -15.65
N TRP A 59 0.83 -14.73 -16.66
CA TRP A 59 0.39 -14.44 -18.02
C TRP A 59 -1.10 -14.69 -18.22
N ASP A 60 -1.62 -15.78 -17.65
CA ASP A 60 -3.03 -16.12 -17.70
C ASP A 60 -3.50 -16.83 -16.43
N LEU A 61 -4.75 -16.57 -16.07
CA LEU A 61 -5.54 -17.30 -15.08
C LEU A 61 -6.57 -18.13 -15.84
N GLN A 62 -6.15 -19.30 -16.31
CA GLN A 62 -6.76 -20.02 -17.44
C GLN A 62 -7.83 -21.05 -17.04
N SER A 63 -7.96 -21.36 -15.75
CA SER A 63 -8.96 -22.34 -15.27
C SER A 63 -9.31 -22.10 -13.81
N TYR A 64 -10.41 -22.68 -13.34
CA TYR A 64 -10.81 -22.66 -11.93
C TYR A 64 -11.29 -24.05 -11.48
N SER A 65 -11.32 -24.27 -10.18
CA SER A 65 -11.95 -25.44 -9.56
C SER A 65 -12.67 -25.03 -8.28
N ASN A 66 -13.90 -25.50 -8.12
CA ASN A 66 -14.67 -25.37 -6.89
C ASN A 66 -14.50 -26.65 -6.05
N TYR A 67 -14.36 -26.49 -4.74
CA TYR A 67 -14.30 -27.60 -3.79
C TYR A 67 -15.53 -27.61 -2.91
N SER A 68 -15.80 -28.73 -2.24
CA SER A 68 -16.90 -28.81 -1.29
C SER A 68 -16.70 -27.79 -0.17
N ALA A 69 -17.73 -26.99 0.12
CA ALA A 69 -17.75 -26.13 1.28
C ALA A 69 -17.62 -26.92 2.58
N SER A 70 -16.98 -26.33 3.59
CA SER A 70 -16.84 -26.88 4.93
C SER A 70 -16.75 -25.75 5.95
N ASP A 71 -17.38 -25.95 7.11
CA ASP A 71 -17.24 -25.10 8.30
C ASP A 71 -17.58 -23.61 8.08
N GLY A 72 -18.50 -23.30 7.18
CA GLY A 72 -18.91 -21.93 6.84
C GLY A 72 -18.03 -21.25 5.78
N TYR A 73 -17.22 -22.03 5.06
CA TYR A 73 -16.32 -21.54 4.02
C TYR A 73 -16.50 -22.29 2.70
N ASP A 74 -16.40 -21.54 1.61
CA ASP A 74 -16.15 -22.08 0.28
C ASP A 74 -14.64 -22.13 0.02
N ALA A 75 -14.24 -22.99 -0.91
CA ALA A 75 -12.85 -23.07 -1.34
C ALA A 75 -12.72 -23.26 -2.85
N TYR A 76 -11.70 -22.61 -3.39
CA TYR A 76 -11.41 -22.59 -4.81
C TYR A 76 -9.93 -22.87 -5.08
N SER A 77 -9.62 -22.98 -6.36
CA SER A 77 -8.26 -22.79 -6.86
C SER A 77 -8.33 -22.30 -8.29
N VAL A 78 -7.28 -21.60 -8.72
CA VAL A 78 -7.16 -21.03 -10.06
C VAL A 78 -5.95 -21.63 -10.76
N GLY A 79 -6.08 -21.96 -12.04
CA GLY A 79 -4.93 -22.33 -12.85
C GLY A 79 -4.09 -21.10 -13.14
N THR A 80 -2.79 -21.29 -13.30
CA THR A 80 -1.87 -20.20 -13.64
C THR A 80 -1.05 -20.59 -14.86
N VAL A 81 -0.82 -19.65 -15.77
CA VAL A 81 0.26 -19.72 -16.76
C VAL A 81 1.27 -18.67 -16.37
N SER A 82 2.51 -19.10 -16.12
CA SER A 82 3.64 -18.19 -15.94
C SER A 82 4.38 -18.00 -17.24
N CYS A 83 5.02 -16.84 -17.38
CA CYS A 83 5.93 -16.52 -18.48
C CYS A 83 7.24 -16.00 -17.92
N ASN A 84 8.35 -16.42 -18.52
CA ASN A 84 9.61 -15.71 -18.37
C ASN A 84 9.73 -14.65 -19.46
N VAL A 85 9.53 -13.39 -19.12
CA VAL A 85 9.62 -12.27 -20.08
C VAL A 85 10.93 -11.49 -19.97
N GLY A 86 11.87 -12.00 -19.17
CA GLY A 86 13.22 -11.45 -18.99
C GLY A 86 14.18 -11.92 -20.08
N ASP A 87 15.48 -11.66 -19.88
CA ASP A 87 16.53 -12.06 -20.82
C ASP A 87 17.43 -13.20 -20.31
N GLU A 88 17.17 -13.72 -19.11
CA GLU A 88 17.83 -14.89 -18.53
C GLU A 88 16.83 -15.96 -18.05
N PRO A 89 17.20 -17.27 -18.04
CA PRO A 89 16.32 -18.32 -17.52
C PRO A 89 16.02 -18.19 -16.03
N LEU A 90 14.75 -18.39 -15.64
CA LEU A 90 14.31 -18.49 -14.24
C LEU A 90 14.60 -19.88 -13.66
N LEU A 91 14.95 -19.95 -12.39
CA LEU A 91 15.12 -21.21 -11.66
C LEU A 91 13.78 -21.85 -11.28
N TRP A 92 13.70 -23.17 -11.48
CA TRP A 92 12.52 -24.00 -11.21
C TRP A 92 12.90 -25.35 -10.59
N ILE A 93 13.89 -25.31 -9.70
CA ILE A 93 14.54 -26.50 -9.18
C ILE A 93 13.66 -27.14 -8.11
N SER A 94 13.30 -28.41 -8.33
CA SER A 94 12.57 -29.20 -7.33
C SER A 94 13.47 -29.61 -6.16
N ASN A 95 12.86 -29.84 -5.00
CA ASN A 95 13.52 -30.35 -3.80
C ASN A 95 14.55 -29.41 -3.13
N ASN A 96 14.47 -28.11 -3.41
CA ASN A 96 15.16 -27.04 -2.67
C ASN A 96 14.29 -25.77 -2.69
N ASN A 97 14.82 -24.63 -2.24
CA ASN A 97 14.11 -23.34 -2.24
C ASN A 97 14.36 -22.47 -3.49
N GLN A 98 14.91 -23.03 -4.58
CA GLN A 98 15.22 -22.31 -5.82
C GLN A 98 14.13 -22.54 -6.88
N HIS A 99 12.91 -22.19 -6.52
CA HIS A 99 11.74 -22.20 -7.40
C HIS A 99 10.70 -21.20 -6.91
N PRO A 100 9.75 -20.78 -7.76
CA PRO A 100 8.72 -19.85 -7.34
C PRO A 100 7.67 -20.50 -6.44
N VAL A 101 7.14 -19.69 -5.54
CA VAL A 101 5.93 -19.98 -4.77
C VAL A 101 4.77 -19.15 -5.33
N ILE A 102 3.59 -19.75 -5.38
CA ILE A 102 2.44 -19.19 -6.11
C ILE A 102 1.26 -19.03 -5.16
N GLY A 103 0.88 -17.78 -4.89
CA GLY A 103 -0.27 -17.42 -4.07
C GLY A 103 -1.52 -17.14 -4.90
N GLN A 104 -2.68 -17.29 -4.27
CA GLN A 104 -3.98 -16.99 -4.86
C GLN A 104 -4.82 -16.18 -3.89
N SER A 105 -5.57 -15.22 -4.42
CA SER A 105 -6.45 -14.34 -3.64
C SER A 105 -7.78 -14.16 -4.34
N MET A 106 -8.84 -13.88 -3.58
CA MET A 106 -10.15 -13.51 -4.12
C MET A 106 -10.57 -12.16 -3.56
N TYR A 107 -11.14 -11.34 -4.43
CA TYR A 107 -11.64 -10.01 -4.11
C TYR A 107 -13.11 -9.89 -4.50
N ARG A 108 -13.82 -9.02 -3.80
CA ARG A 108 -15.19 -8.62 -4.12
C ARG A 108 -15.29 -7.11 -4.12
N LEU A 109 -15.89 -6.57 -5.19
CA LEU A 109 -16.37 -5.19 -5.25
C LEU A 109 -17.90 -5.21 -5.12
N ALA A 110 -18.41 -4.70 -4.01
CA ALA A 110 -19.85 -4.71 -3.70
C ALA A 110 -20.26 -3.44 -2.94
N ALA A 111 -21.56 -3.12 -2.94
CA ALA A 111 -22.08 -2.03 -2.14
C ALA A 111 -21.88 -2.31 -0.64
N GLY A 112 -21.32 -1.34 0.08
CA GLY A 112 -21.24 -1.30 1.54
C GLY A 112 -22.56 -0.89 2.19
N PRO A 113 -22.59 -0.75 3.53
CA PRO A 113 -23.80 -0.40 4.29
C PRO A 113 -24.50 0.88 3.83
N ASN A 114 -23.74 1.89 3.40
CA ASN A 114 -24.26 3.18 2.92
C ASN A 114 -24.44 3.21 1.39
N GLY A 115 -24.36 2.05 0.71
CA GLY A 115 -24.52 1.94 -0.74
C GLY A 115 -23.24 2.21 -1.56
N HIS A 116 -22.23 2.84 -0.96
CA HIS A 116 -20.94 3.10 -1.61
C HIS A 116 -20.16 1.80 -1.87
N PRO A 117 -19.49 1.65 -3.02
CA PRO A 117 -18.80 0.42 -3.36
C PRO A 117 -17.55 0.22 -2.50
N ARG A 118 -17.30 -1.04 -2.09
CA ARG A 118 -16.13 -1.48 -1.33
C ARG A 118 -15.43 -2.60 -2.06
N MET A 119 -14.14 -2.41 -2.33
CA MET A 119 -13.25 -3.45 -2.83
C MET A 119 -12.53 -4.10 -1.66
N GLU A 120 -12.80 -5.37 -1.39
CA GLU A 120 -12.23 -6.10 -0.26
C GLU A 120 -11.57 -7.40 -0.72
N MET A 121 -10.41 -7.73 -0.14
CA MET A 121 -9.84 -9.07 -0.25
C MET A 121 -10.58 -10.00 0.71
N ILE A 122 -11.30 -10.97 0.16
CA ILE A 122 -12.22 -11.84 0.91
C ILE A 122 -11.66 -13.23 1.17
N GLY A 123 -10.52 -13.57 0.57
CA GLY A 123 -9.85 -14.83 0.81
C GLY A 123 -8.45 -14.89 0.24
N GLN A 124 -7.66 -15.81 0.79
CA GLN A 124 -6.30 -16.14 0.35
C GLN A 124 -6.10 -17.65 0.34
N SER A 125 -5.06 -18.11 -0.33
CA SER A 125 -4.56 -19.49 -0.27
C SER A 125 -3.19 -19.56 0.40
N TRP A 126 -2.83 -20.77 0.81
CA TRP A 126 -1.42 -21.16 0.92
C TRP A 126 -0.76 -21.22 -0.46
N LEU A 127 0.54 -21.46 -0.48
CA LEU A 127 1.36 -21.30 -1.66
C LEU A 127 1.64 -22.62 -2.37
N LYS A 128 1.45 -22.65 -3.69
CA LYS A 128 1.90 -23.77 -4.52
C LYS A 128 3.39 -23.61 -4.81
N HIS A 129 4.16 -24.67 -4.58
CA HIS A 129 5.59 -24.72 -4.89
C HIS A 129 5.85 -25.16 -6.35
N GLY A 130 6.75 -24.45 -7.04
CA GLY A 130 7.41 -24.88 -8.28
C GLY A 130 8.03 -26.28 -8.16
N PHE A 131 8.01 -27.05 -9.24
CA PHE A 131 8.69 -28.36 -9.26
C PHE A 131 9.18 -28.76 -10.65
N CYS A 132 8.54 -28.26 -11.71
CA CYS A 132 8.93 -28.50 -13.08
C CYS A 132 8.35 -27.43 -13.99
N ALA A 133 9.20 -26.62 -14.62
CA ALA A 133 8.75 -25.70 -15.65
C ALA A 133 8.59 -26.45 -16.99
N LEU A 134 7.42 -26.30 -17.61
CA LEU A 134 7.24 -26.64 -19.01
C LEU A 134 7.84 -25.54 -19.91
N SER A 135 8.13 -25.89 -21.16
CA SER A 135 8.64 -24.95 -22.17
C SER A 135 7.61 -24.77 -23.28
N GLN A 136 6.46 -24.19 -22.95
CA GLN A 136 5.43 -23.84 -23.92
C GLN A 136 5.68 -22.44 -24.50
N SER A 137 4.92 -22.04 -25.52
CA SER A 137 5.18 -20.82 -26.31
C SER A 137 4.04 -19.81 -26.25
N GLU A 138 3.36 -19.69 -25.10
CA GLU A 138 2.24 -18.75 -24.95
C GLU A 138 2.70 -17.29 -24.84
N CYS A 139 3.93 -17.06 -24.38
CA CYS A 139 4.51 -15.74 -24.13
C CYS A 139 5.22 -15.16 -25.37
N GLY A 140 5.82 -16.04 -26.17
CA GLY A 140 6.71 -15.65 -27.25
C GLY A 140 7.48 -16.83 -27.85
N PRO A 141 8.58 -16.55 -28.57
CA PRO A 141 9.43 -17.57 -29.18
C PRO A 141 10.30 -18.29 -28.13
N CYS A 142 9.66 -19.18 -27.35
CA CYS A 142 10.27 -19.93 -26.25
C CYS A 142 11.66 -20.51 -26.55
N GLN A 143 12.63 -20.08 -25.76
CA GLN A 143 13.99 -20.63 -25.69
C GLN A 143 14.00 -21.80 -24.71
N ALA A 144 13.49 -22.95 -25.18
CA ALA A 144 13.21 -24.10 -24.33
C ALA A 144 14.41 -24.57 -23.49
N THR A 145 14.14 -24.92 -22.25
CA THR A 145 15.12 -25.44 -21.28
C THR A 145 14.64 -26.77 -20.68
N SER A 146 15.42 -27.35 -19.76
CA SER A 146 14.95 -28.49 -18.97
C SER A 146 13.96 -28.06 -17.88
N CYS A 147 13.26 -29.04 -17.32
CA CYS A 147 12.30 -28.92 -16.20
C CYS A 147 12.77 -28.06 -15.00
N SER A 148 14.08 -27.96 -14.77
CA SER A 148 14.66 -27.19 -13.66
C SER A 148 14.74 -25.69 -13.89
N THR A 149 14.36 -25.18 -15.07
CA THR A 149 14.36 -23.75 -15.38
C THR A 149 13.21 -23.41 -16.32
N LEU A 150 12.68 -22.19 -16.24
CA LEU A 150 11.79 -21.62 -17.24
C LEU A 150 12.61 -20.72 -18.19
N GLY A 151 12.80 -21.17 -19.42
CA GLY A 151 13.56 -20.46 -20.44
C GLY A 151 12.91 -19.14 -20.85
N VAL A 152 13.71 -18.25 -21.45
CA VAL A 152 13.26 -16.96 -21.97
C VAL A 152 12.13 -17.14 -22.98
N ASP A 153 11.09 -16.31 -22.91
CA ASP A 153 9.86 -16.36 -23.70
C ASP A 153 9.06 -17.67 -23.59
N CYS A 154 9.39 -18.55 -22.64
CA CYS A 154 8.66 -19.78 -22.40
C CYS A 154 7.54 -19.59 -21.36
N SER A 155 6.47 -20.36 -21.54
CA SER A 155 5.39 -20.48 -20.56
C SER A 155 5.36 -21.82 -19.83
N ASP A 156 4.98 -21.76 -18.56
CA ASP A 156 4.67 -22.93 -17.72
C ASP A 156 3.23 -22.85 -17.17
N PRO A 157 2.32 -23.72 -17.65
CA PRO A 157 0.95 -23.81 -17.13
C PRO A 157 0.79 -24.82 -15.99
N TYR A 158 0.14 -24.38 -14.91
CA TYR A 158 -0.42 -25.24 -13.86
C TYR A 158 -1.95 -25.21 -13.86
N THR A 159 -2.55 -26.39 -13.77
CA THR A 159 -4.01 -26.51 -13.64
C THR A 159 -4.50 -26.02 -12.29
N ALA A 160 -5.75 -25.56 -12.22
CA ALA A 160 -6.40 -25.21 -10.96
C ALA A 160 -6.29 -26.32 -9.92
N SER A 161 -6.60 -27.56 -10.30
CA SER A 161 -6.51 -28.73 -9.41
C SER A 161 -5.11 -28.95 -8.80
N ARG A 162 -4.05 -28.63 -9.55
CA ARG A 162 -2.67 -28.77 -9.08
C ARG A 162 -2.30 -27.63 -8.13
N ASN A 163 -2.74 -26.42 -8.43
CA ASN A 163 -2.59 -25.26 -7.54
C ASN A 163 -3.43 -25.38 -6.26
N GLY A 164 -4.55 -26.12 -6.27
CA GLY A 164 -5.37 -26.39 -5.09
C GLY A 164 -5.04 -27.70 -4.36
N SER A 165 -3.90 -28.33 -4.63
CA SER A 165 -3.53 -29.62 -4.05
C SER A 165 -3.00 -29.45 -2.62
N GLN A 166 -3.85 -29.69 -1.61
CA GLN A 166 -3.57 -29.41 -0.19
C GLN A 166 -2.25 -30.01 0.32
N SER A 167 -1.87 -31.20 -0.15
CA SER A 167 -0.65 -31.90 0.30
C SER A 167 0.64 -31.28 -0.23
N THR A 168 0.57 -30.40 -1.23
CA THR A 168 1.72 -29.74 -1.87
C THR A 168 1.72 -28.23 -1.68
N LEU A 169 0.76 -27.72 -0.91
CA LEU A 169 0.69 -26.31 -0.53
C LEU A 169 1.52 -26.08 0.74
N GLY A 170 2.36 -25.04 0.70
CA GLY A 170 3.19 -24.57 1.81
C GLY A 170 2.65 -23.26 2.41
N PRO A 171 2.94 -22.98 3.68
CA PRO A 171 2.46 -21.79 4.36
C PRO A 171 3.06 -20.51 3.79
N LYS A 172 2.33 -19.40 3.95
CA LYS A 172 2.72 -18.09 3.44
C LYS A 172 3.66 -17.35 4.39
N TYR A 173 3.52 -17.57 5.70
CA TYR A 173 4.35 -16.93 6.74
C TYR A 173 5.84 -17.24 6.68
N GLU A 174 6.25 -18.32 6.01
CA GLU A 174 7.66 -18.72 5.88
C GLU A 174 8.42 -17.94 4.79
N VAL A 175 7.70 -17.24 3.92
CA VAL A 175 8.29 -16.60 2.73
C VAL A 175 8.63 -15.15 3.01
N ASN A 176 9.90 -14.80 2.80
CA ASN A 176 10.31 -13.42 2.66
C ASN A 176 9.99 -12.96 1.23
N ALA A 177 8.88 -12.24 1.05
CA ALA A 177 8.42 -11.89 -0.29
C ALA A 177 9.29 -10.86 -1.03
N THR A 178 10.12 -10.12 -0.31
CA THR A 178 11.09 -9.17 -0.89
C THR A 178 12.23 -9.89 -1.59
N THR A 179 12.73 -10.99 -1.01
CA THR A 179 13.87 -11.74 -1.54
C THR A 179 13.45 -13.01 -2.28
N GLY A 180 12.23 -13.49 -2.03
CA GLY A 180 11.74 -14.79 -2.45
C GLY A 180 12.33 -15.96 -1.67
N GLU A 181 13.14 -15.73 -0.63
CA GLU A 181 13.71 -16.79 0.19
C GLU A 181 12.67 -17.42 1.13
N TYR A 182 12.77 -18.74 1.29
CA TYR A 182 11.98 -19.54 2.23
C TYR A 182 12.73 -20.83 2.63
N PRO A 183 12.40 -21.42 3.79
CA PRO A 183 12.92 -22.72 4.20
C PRO A 183 12.43 -23.86 3.29
N TYR A 184 13.28 -24.86 3.07
CA TYR A 184 12.89 -26.08 2.37
C TYR A 184 13.37 -27.34 3.11
N PRO A 185 12.52 -28.38 3.27
CA PRO A 185 11.10 -28.43 2.90
C PRO A 185 10.26 -27.42 3.72
N PRO A 186 9.15 -26.89 3.16
CA PRO A 186 8.27 -25.98 3.89
C PRO A 186 7.57 -26.70 5.04
N ASP A 187 7.14 -25.94 6.04
CA ASP A 187 6.36 -26.47 7.15
C ASP A 187 5.05 -27.12 6.64
N SER A 188 4.69 -28.26 7.23
CA SER A 188 3.47 -28.99 6.87
C SER A 188 2.67 -29.38 8.11
N PRO A 189 2.06 -28.41 8.81
CA PRO A 189 1.18 -28.70 9.94
C PRO A 189 -0.02 -29.54 9.50
N ILE A 190 -0.55 -30.33 10.43
CA ILE A 190 -1.70 -31.21 10.19
C ILE A 190 -2.89 -30.35 9.75
N TYR A 191 -3.62 -30.82 8.73
CA TYR A 191 -4.82 -30.17 8.23
C TYR A 191 -5.96 -31.17 8.05
N SER A 192 -7.19 -30.66 8.03
CA SER A 192 -8.41 -31.43 7.77
C SER A 192 -9.42 -30.58 7.00
N GLY A 193 -10.43 -31.23 6.43
CA GLY A 193 -11.48 -30.54 5.67
C GLY A 193 -11.08 -30.19 4.24
N SER A 194 -12.08 -29.97 3.41
CA SER A 194 -11.92 -29.67 1.98
C SER A 194 -11.45 -28.24 1.71
N THR A 195 -11.51 -27.33 2.68
CA THR A 195 -11.14 -25.93 2.48
C THR A 195 -9.72 -25.59 2.90
N ALA A 196 -9.10 -26.39 3.77
CA ALA A 196 -7.78 -26.08 4.32
C ALA A 196 -6.72 -25.90 3.23
N ARG A 197 -5.81 -24.92 3.43
CA ARG A 197 -4.70 -24.52 2.55
C ARG A 197 -5.12 -23.94 1.18
N ARG A 198 -6.31 -24.25 0.66
CA ARG A 198 -6.81 -23.71 -0.61
C ARG A 198 -7.18 -22.23 -0.51
N LEU A 199 -7.53 -21.61 -1.65
CA LEU A 199 -8.14 -20.29 -1.66
C LEU A 199 -9.49 -20.36 -0.93
N ARG A 200 -9.50 -19.94 0.33
CA ARG A 200 -10.64 -20.10 1.24
C ARG A 200 -11.33 -18.76 1.45
N VAL A 201 -12.65 -18.75 1.36
CA VAL A 201 -13.48 -17.54 1.46
C VAL A 201 -14.67 -17.82 2.39
N PRO A 202 -15.03 -16.91 3.32
CA PRO A 202 -16.23 -17.06 4.12
C PRO A 202 -17.48 -17.12 3.22
N GLN A 203 -18.37 -18.09 3.44
CA GLN A 203 -19.56 -18.27 2.60
C GLN A 203 -20.44 -17.02 2.54
N SER A 204 -20.51 -16.25 3.63
CA SER A 204 -21.23 -14.98 3.70
C SER A 204 -20.72 -13.92 2.71
N MET A 205 -19.51 -14.09 2.17
CA MET A 205 -18.92 -13.16 1.21
C MET A 205 -19.23 -13.51 -0.26
N VAL A 206 -19.74 -14.71 -0.54
CA VAL A 206 -19.92 -15.23 -1.91
C VAL A 206 -21.29 -15.85 -2.17
N THR A 207 -22.02 -16.24 -1.13
CA THR A 207 -23.36 -16.86 -1.24
C THR A 207 -24.45 -15.82 -1.02
N ASN A 208 -25.44 -15.77 -1.93
CA ASN A 208 -26.58 -14.85 -1.87
C ASN A 208 -26.19 -13.38 -1.60
N VAL A 209 -25.08 -12.93 -2.19
CA VAL A 209 -24.57 -11.56 -2.03
C VAL A 209 -25.48 -10.53 -2.71
N PRO A 210 -25.38 -9.24 -2.33
CA PRO A 210 -26.13 -8.17 -2.97
C PRO A 210 -25.98 -8.17 -4.50
N SER A 211 -27.07 -7.86 -5.20
CA SER A 211 -27.06 -7.66 -6.65
C SER A 211 -26.03 -6.59 -7.04
N GLY A 212 -25.32 -6.80 -8.14
CA GLY A 212 -24.26 -5.90 -8.60
C GLY A 212 -22.88 -6.16 -7.97
N SER A 213 -22.75 -7.15 -7.06
CA SER A 213 -21.44 -7.60 -6.59
C SER A 213 -20.64 -8.19 -7.76
N THR A 214 -19.37 -7.79 -7.87
CA THR A 214 -18.42 -8.34 -8.84
C THR A 214 -17.25 -8.99 -8.12
N PHE A 215 -16.68 -10.03 -8.73
CA PHE A 215 -15.68 -10.89 -8.11
C PHE A 215 -14.45 -11.03 -9.00
N PHE A 216 -13.29 -11.10 -8.36
CA PHE A 216 -12.00 -11.20 -9.02
C PHE A 216 -11.16 -12.25 -8.31
N VAL A 217 -10.40 -13.01 -9.10
CA VAL A 217 -9.32 -13.86 -8.60
C VAL A 217 -7.99 -13.29 -9.04
N GLU A 218 -7.00 -13.40 -8.17
CA GLU A 218 -5.63 -12.94 -8.38
C GLU A 218 -4.67 -14.10 -8.19
N GLY A 219 -3.64 -14.16 -9.05
CA GLY A 219 -2.48 -15.02 -8.86
C GLY A 219 -1.23 -14.18 -8.71
N GLN A 220 -0.29 -14.64 -7.89
CA GLN A 220 1.00 -13.99 -7.68
C GLN A 220 2.12 -15.02 -7.62
N TYR A 221 3.25 -14.74 -8.28
CA TYR A 221 4.48 -15.52 -8.18
C TYR A 221 5.50 -14.77 -7.35
N VAL A 222 6.16 -15.43 -6.41
CA VAL A 222 7.35 -14.90 -5.74
C VAL A 222 8.50 -15.83 -6.06
N CYS A 223 9.58 -15.29 -6.63
CA CYS A 223 10.70 -16.07 -7.13
C CYS A 223 12.03 -15.54 -6.57
N PRO A 224 12.91 -16.40 -6.03
CA PRO A 224 14.18 -15.97 -5.45
C PRO A 224 15.12 -15.23 -6.42
N ASP A 225 15.12 -15.59 -7.70
CA ASP A 225 16.01 -15.03 -8.72
C ASP A 225 15.37 -13.91 -9.57
N ASP A 226 14.14 -13.51 -9.23
CA ASP A 226 13.42 -12.35 -9.79
C ASP A 226 13.11 -11.30 -8.70
N ASN A 227 13.99 -11.21 -7.70
CA ASN A 227 13.74 -10.40 -6.53
C ASN A 227 14.32 -8.96 -6.68
N PRO A 228 13.61 -7.92 -6.20
CA PRO A 228 14.03 -6.53 -6.35
C PRO A 228 15.35 -6.18 -5.65
N THR A 229 15.80 -6.94 -4.65
CA THR A 229 17.06 -6.64 -3.92
C THR A 229 18.31 -6.87 -4.77
N THR A 230 18.20 -7.66 -5.83
CA THR A 230 19.30 -7.97 -6.75
C THR A 230 19.11 -7.34 -8.14
N GLY A 231 18.16 -6.40 -8.26
CA GLY A 231 17.80 -5.76 -9.53
C GLY A 231 16.80 -6.54 -10.38
N GLY A 232 16.13 -7.54 -9.79
CA GLY A 232 15.07 -8.31 -10.45
C GLY A 232 13.76 -7.54 -10.65
N ASN A 233 12.83 -8.14 -11.38
CA ASN A 233 11.66 -7.53 -11.98
C ASN A 233 10.35 -7.82 -11.23
N GLY A 234 10.41 -8.45 -10.04
CA GLY A 234 9.28 -8.98 -9.28
C GLY A 234 8.17 -8.01 -8.81
N ASN A 235 8.10 -6.78 -9.32
CA ASN A 235 6.95 -5.87 -9.14
C ASN A 235 5.84 -6.07 -10.20
N ASN A 236 6.07 -6.85 -11.25
CA ASN A 236 5.06 -7.19 -12.26
C ASN A 236 4.46 -8.61 -12.07
N ASN A 237 4.77 -9.24 -10.93
CA ASN A 237 4.61 -10.67 -10.64
C ASN A 237 3.17 -11.16 -10.36
N MET A 238 2.16 -10.37 -10.73
CA MET A 238 0.76 -10.66 -10.39
C MET A 238 -0.21 -10.19 -11.46
N SER A 239 -1.33 -10.89 -11.54
CA SER A 239 -2.41 -10.58 -12.48
C SER A 239 -3.74 -10.99 -11.87
N PHE A 240 -4.81 -10.35 -12.31
CA PHE A 240 -6.17 -10.71 -11.90
C PHE A 240 -7.08 -11.04 -13.07
N ARG A 241 -8.18 -11.72 -12.78
CA ARG A 241 -9.24 -12.02 -13.73
C ARG A 241 -10.60 -11.94 -13.05
N GLY A 242 -11.58 -11.34 -13.72
CA GLY A 242 -12.97 -11.34 -13.25
C GLY A 242 -13.59 -12.73 -13.35
N VAL A 243 -14.37 -13.10 -12.33
CA VAL A 243 -15.09 -14.38 -12.26
C VAL A 243 -16.59 -14.15 -12.09
N ASP A 244 -17.38 -15.04 -12.70
CA ASP A 244 -18.82 -15.11 -12.50
C ASP A 244 -19.12 -16.10 -11.37
N MET A 245 -19.92 -15.64 -10.39
CA MET A 245 -20.27 -16.39 -9.19
C MET A 245 -21.76 -16.69 -9.20
N ASN A 246 -22.15 -17.95 -9.05
CA ASN A 246 -23.56 -18.29 -8.85
C ASN A 246 -24.02 -17.99 -7.42
N SER A 247 -25.33 -18.00 -7.19
CA SER A 247 -25.93 -17.71 -5.88
C SER A 247 -25.51 -18.67 -4.76
N GLY A 248 -25.04 -19.87 -5.12
CA GLY A 248 -24.50 -20.87 -4.20
C GLY A 248 -23.00 -20.75 -3.97
N GLY A 249 -22.36 -19.63 -4.32
CA GLY A 249 -20.96 -19.37 -4.03
C GLY A 249 -19.98 -20.14 -4.93
N ASN A 250 -20.37 -20.65 -6.10
CA ASN A 250 -19.42 -21.31 -7.00
C ASN A 250 -19.01 -20.38 -8.15
N ILE A 251 -17.73 -20.46 -8.54
CA ILE A 251 -17.27 -19.90 -9.81
C ILE A 251 -17.90 -20.71 -10.94
N VAL A 252 -18.60 -20.04 -11.85
CA VAL A 252 -19.27 -20.66 -13.01
C VAL A 252 -18.74 -20.17 -14.36
N GLY A 253 -17.83 -19.20 -14.35
CA GLY A 253 -17.14 -18.72 -15.55
C GLY A 253 -16.18 -17.58 -15.26
N PHE A 254 -15.51 -17.11 -16.31
CA PHE A 254 -14.74 -15.87 -16.29
C PHE A 254 -15.53 -14.75 -16.96
N THR A 255 -15.44 -13.54 -16.41
CA THR A 255 -16.13 -12.34 -16.93
C THR A 255 -15.20 -11.42 -17.70
N THR A 256 -13.88 -11.59 -17.55
CA THR A 256 -12.85 -10.82 -18.26
C THR A 256 -11.75 -11.73 -18.78
N GLU A 257 -10.91 -11.19 -19.65
CA GLU A 257 -9.56 -11.73 -19.86
C GLU A 257 -8.67 -11.42 -18.64
N THR A 258 -7.55 -12.13 -18.53
CA THR A 258 -6.54 -11.85 -17.51
C THR A 258 -5.94 -10.46 -17.73
N GLN A 259 -6.01 -9.63 -16.70
CA GLN A 259 -5.40 -8.31 -16.66
C GLN A 259 -3.98 -8.45 -16.12
N ARG A 260 -3.00 -8.47 -17.03
CA ARG A 260 -1.60 -8.79 -16.72
C ARG A 260 -0.91 -7.68 -15.93
N SER A 261 0.01 -8.08 -15.04
CA SER A 261 0.84 -7.18 -14.21
C SER A 261 0.05 -6.12 -13.45
N LEU A 262 -1.21 -6.44 -13.10
CA LEU A 262 -2.13 -5.59 -12.34
C LEU A 262 -2.69 -6.39 -11.15
N PRO A 263 -2.69 -5.82 -9.93
CA PRO A 263 -3.41 -6.43 -8.81
C PRO A 263 -4.92 -6.30 -9.01
N ALA A 264 -5.69 -7.20 -8.41
CA ALA A 264 -7.15 -7.14 -8.42
C ALA A 264 -7.67 -5.81 -7.88
N LEU A 265 -6.98 -5.17 -6.92
CA LEU A 265 -7.34 -3.85 -6.40
C LEU A 265 -7.50 -2.78 -7.50
N SER A 266 -6.78 -2.91 -8.62
CA SER A 266 -6.95 -2.02 -9.78
C SER A 266 -8.35 -2.05 -10.41
N ALA A 267 -9.10 -3.13 -10.21
CA ALA A 267 -10.50 -3.24 -10.66
C ALA A 267 -11.41 -2.20 -10.00
N TRP A 268 -11.08 -1.73 -8.79
CA TRP A 268 -11.83 -0.66 -8.15
C TRP A 268 -11.70 0.65 -8.91
N LYS A 269 -10.48 1.03 -9.31
CA LYS A 269 -10.22 2.21 -10.16
C LYS A 269 -10.84 2.07 -11.55
N ALA A 270 -10.86 0.86 -12.10
CA ALA A 270 -11.52 0.60 -13.38
C ALA A 270 -13.05 0.80 -13.29
N ALA A 271 -13.66 0.45 -12.16
CA ALA A 271 -15.08 0.62 -11.90
C ALA A 271 -15.45 2.06 -11.48
N ASP A 272 -14.59 2.74 -10.72
CA ASP A 272 -14.74 4.12 -10.28
C ASP A 272 -13.48 4.93 -10.59
N THR A 273 -13.56 5.73 -11.65
CA THR A 273 -12.45 6.56 -12.12
C THR A 273 -12.04 7.66 -11.13
N ALA A 274 -12.84 7.96 -10.10
CA ALA A 274 -12.50 8.93 -9.06
C ALA A 274 -11.66 8.31 -7.94
N VAL A 275 -11.48 6.99 -7.90
CA VAL A 275 -10.55 6.34 -6.98
C VAL A 275 -9.14 6.89 -7.22
N LYS A 276 -8.46 7.34 -6.16
CA LYS A 276 -7.02 7.60 -6.22
C LYS A 276 -6.30 6.29 -6.06
N TYR A 277 -5.47 5.93 -7.04
CA TYR A 277 -4.74 4.67 -7.06
C TYR A 277 -3.26 4.97 -7.27
N ARG A 278 -2.40 4.41 -6.42
CA ARG A 278 -0.95 4.62 -6.49
C ARG A 278 -0.22 3.31 -6.25
N ARG A 279 0.76 3.04 -7.11
CA ARG A 279 1.83 2.09 -6.81
C ARG A 279 2.93 2.84 -6.09
N VAL A 280 3.39 2.28 -4.98
CA VAL A 280 4.37 2.90 -4.08
C VAL A 280 5.57 1.98 -4.02
N GLY A 281 6.54 2.24 -4.89
CA GLY A 281 7.81 1.50 -4.91
C GLY A 281 8.64 1.84 -3.67
N VAL A 282 9.13 0.81 -3.00
CA VAL A 282 10.00 0.93 -1.84
C VAL A 282 11.41 0.50 -2.27
N PRO A 283 12.38 1.44 -2.37
CA PRO A 283 13.71 1.15 -2.89
C PRO A 283 14.34 -0.06 -2.21
N GLY A 284 14.68 -1.07 -3.01
CA GLY A 284 15.32 -2.30 -2.55
C GLY A 284 14.45 -3.25 -1.72
N LEU A 285 13.15 -2.97 -1.53
CA LEU A 285 12.25 -3.82 -0.74
C LEU A 285 11.03 -4.35 -1.49
N GLY A 286 10.59 -3.68 -2.56
CA GLY A 286 9.43 -4.09 -3.33
C GLY A 286 8.44 -2.96 -3.55
N GLN A 287 7.15 -3.23 -3.46
CA GLN A 287 6.08 -2.31 -3.77
C GLN A 287 4.84 -2.53 -2.89
N PHE A 288 4.17 -1.42 -2.58
CA PHE A 288 2.78 -1.38 -2.09
C PHE A 288 1.87 -0.84 -3.18
N VAL A 289 0.57 -1.10 -3.06
CA VAL A 289 -0.46 -0.41 -3.83
C VAL A 289 -1.46 0.20 -2.86
N THR A 290 -1.73 1.48 -3.01
CA THR A 290 -2.72 2.20 -2.22
C THR A 290 -3.87 2.64 -3.10
N ALA A 291 -5.08 2.55 -2.56
CA ALA A 291 -6.27 3.10 -3.18
C ALA A 291 -7.10 3.85 -2.14
N SER A 292 -7.66 5.00 -2.50
CA SER A 292 -8.58 5.74 -1.64
C SER A 292 -9.74 6.35 -2.42
N ARG A 293 -10.88 6.48 -1.76
CA ARG A 293 -12.04 7.19 -2.29
C ARG A 293 -12.90 7.76 -1.17
N ALA A 294 -13.31 9.01 -1.29
CA ALA A 294 -14.30 9.65 -0.41
C ALA A 294 -15.67 9.81 -1.08
N TYR A 295 -16.73 9.37 -0.43
CA TYR A 295 -18.09 9.40 -0.95
C TYR A 295 -18.96 10.39 -0.19
N ASP A 296 -19.64 11.28 -0.91
CA ASP A 296 -20.64 12.18 -0.33
C ASP A 296 -21.90 11.40 0.04
N ASN A 297 -22.30 11.50 1.32
CA ASN A 297 -23.50 10.84 1.84
C ASN A 297 -24.79 11.63 1.56
N GLY A 298 -24.68 12.87 1.08
CA GLY A 298 -25.81 13.76 0.81
C GLY A 298 -26.44 14.40 2.05
N ASP A 299 -25.82 14.21 3.22
CA ASP A 299 -26.27 14.72 4.52
C ASP A 299 -25.25 15.65 5.20
N GLY A 300 -24.23 16.09 4.45
CA GLY A 300 -23.13 16.91 4.98
C GLY A 300 -22.00 16.10 5.61
N THR A 301 -21.99 14.77 5.42
CA THR A 301 -20.88 13.90 5.80
C THR A 301 -20.30 13.15 4.60
N TRP A 302 -19.07 12.67 4.75
CA TRP A 302 -18.34 11.91 3.74
C TRP A 302 -17.80 10.62 4.33
N ASP A 303 -18.01 9.52 3.60
CA ASP A 303 -17.41 8.22 3.91
C ASP A 303 -16.07 8.08 3.19
N TYR A 304 -14.99 7.89 3.94
CA TYR A 304 -13.65 7.64 3.41
C TYR A 304 -13.36 6.14 3.42
N GLU A 305 -12.92 5.62 2.28
CA GLU A 305 -12.47 4.25 2.10
C GLU A 305 -11.01 4.23 1.64
N TYR A 306 -10.16 3.49 2.34
CA TYR A 306 -8.77 3.26 1.99
C TYR A 306 -8.52 1.76 1.86
N ALA A 307 -7.74 1.35 0.87
CA ALA A 307 -7.30 -0.02 0.67
C ALA A 307 -5.78 -0.04 0.44
N ILE A 308 -5.05 -0.75 1.30
CA ILE A 308 -3.60 -0.86 1.25
C ILE A 308 -3.25 -2.31 0.96
N TYR A 309 -2.67 -2.54 -0.21
CA TYR A 309 -2.18 -3.84 -0.65
C TYR A 309 -0.66 -3.90 -0.53
N ASN A 310 -0.16 -4.84 0.27
CA ASN A 310 1.24 -5.17 0.27
C ASN A 310 1.51 -6.23 -0.79
N GLN A 311 2.17 -5.86 -1.88
CA GLN A 311 2.46 -6.79 -2.97
C GLN A 311 3.61 -7.73 -2.58
N ASN A 312 4.77 -7.21 -2.20
CA ASN A 312 5.98 -8.02 -1.99
C ASN A 312 6.98 -7.42 -0.98
N VAL A 313 6.56 -6.54 -0.07
CA VAL A 313 7.44 -5.95 0.95
C VAL A 313 7.39 -6.77 2.23
N ASP A 314 8.45 -7.53 2.51
CA ASP A 314 8.54 -8.38 3.71
C ASP A 314 8.49 -7.58 5.03
N ALA A 315 9.01 -6.34 5.00
CA ALA A 315 8.95 -5.42 6.14
C ALA A 315 7.51 -5.15 6.63
N SER A 316 6.50 -5.35 5.76
CA SER A 316 5.07 -5.20 6.07
C SER A 316 4.71 -3.79 6.55
N VAL A 317 3.42 -3.51 6.77
CA VAL A 317 2.94 -2.22 7.30
C VAL A 317 2.29 -2.43 8.66
N GLY A 318 2.72 -1.66 9.66
CA GLY A 318 2.23 -1.72 11.04
C GLY A 318 1.34 -0.54 11.44
N ARG A 319 1.43 0.59 10.71
CA ARG A 319 0.60 1.77 10.89
C ARG A 319 0.21 2.37 9.55
N VAL A 320 -1.04 2.85 9.46
CA VAL A 320 -1.51 3.72 8.40
C VAL A 320 -1.95 5.02 9.06
N PHE A 321 -1.34 6.13 8.65
CA PHE A 321 -1.68 7.46 9.15
C PHE A 321 -2.24 8.32 8.01
N ILE A 322 -3.44 8.83 8.21
CA ILE A 322 -4.11 9.75 7.30
C ILE A 322 -3.96 11.14 7.88
N SER A 323 -3.05 11.93 7.31
CA SER A 323 -2.75 13.28 7.79
C SER A 323 -3.83 14.28 7.36
N THR A 324 -4.26 15.12 8.29
CA THR A 324 -5.16 16.25 8.08
C THR A 324 -4.63 17.49 8.78
N ALA A 325 -5.09 18.69 8.38
CA ALA A 325 -4.64 19.97 8.94
C ALA A 325 -5.30 20.33 10.30
N GLY A 326 -6.05 19.38 10.87
CA GLY A 326 -6.85 19.55 12.07
C GLY A 326 -7.60 18.26 12.37
N ASN A 327 -8.44 18.27 13.41
CA ASN A 327 -9.21 17.09 13.78
C ASN A 327 -10.26 16.74 12.70
N PRO A 328 -10.19 15.55 12.08
CA PRO A 328 -11.13 15.18 11.04
C PRO A 328 -12.53 14.84 11.56
N MET A 329 -12.75 14.91 12.88
CA MET A 329 -13.97 14.49 13.56
C MET A 329 -14.42 13.09 13.11
N ALA A 330 -13.44 12.19 12.95
CA ALA A 330 -13.66 10.88 12.38
C ALA A 330 -14.56 10.02 13.29
N SER A 331 -15.54 9.37 12.66
CA SER A 331 -16.54 8.52 13.32
C SER A 331 -16.81 7.28 12.47
N ASN A 332 -17.68 6.37 12.95
CA ASN A 332 -18.12 5.18 12.20
C ASN A 332 -16.96 4.37 11.59
N PHE A 333 -15.90 4.15 12.38
CA PHE A 333 -14.72 3.44 11.91
C PHE A 333 -15.05 2.03 11.41
N GLY A 334 -14.37 1.62 10.36
CA GLY A 334 -14.50 0.29 9.78
C GLY A 334 -13.17 -0.28 9.34
N PHE A 335 -13.09 -1.61 9.37
CA PHE A 335 -11.89 -2.36 9.04
C PHE A 335 -12.26 -3.63 8.27
N ALA A 336 -11.43 -4.05 7.32
CA ALA A 336 -11.50 -5.39 6.74
C ALA A 336 -10.11 -5.90 6.37
N CYS A 337 -9.87 -7.18 6.61
CA CYS A 337 -8.69 -7.91 6.15
C CYS A 337 -9.08 -9.37 5.85
N PRO A 338 -8.30 -10.11 5.05
CA PRO A 338 -8.53 -11.54 4.87
C PRO A 338 -8.27 -12.32 6.17
N GLU A 339 -8.91 -13.48 6.30
CA GLU A 339 -8.57 -14.44 7.36
C GLU A 339 -7.20 -15.08 7.08
N TYR A 340 -6.37 -15.19 8.11
CA TYR A 340 -5.22 -16.09 8.14
C TYR A 340 -5.66 -17.46 8.65
N HIS A 341 -5.42 -18.51 7.88
CA HIS A 341 -6.01 -19.83 8.14
C HIS A 341 -5.04 -20.99 7.99
N SER A 342 -5.51 -22.18 8.37
CA SER A 342 -4.80 -23.45 8.17
C SER A 342 -3.44 -23.54 8.88
N GLY A 343 -3.22 -22.74 9.93
CA GLY A 343 -1.99 -22.74 10.72
C GLY A 343 -1.09 -21.53 10.50
N GLU A 344 -1.51 -20.55 9.69
CA GLU A 344 -0.90 -19.21 9.71
C GLU A 344 -0.95 -18.64 11.14
N PRO A 345 0.15 -18.06 11.65
CA PRO A 345 0.27 -17.63 13.05
C PRO A 345 -0.35 -16.25 13.32
N PHE A 346 -0.78 -15.54 12.28
CA PHE A 346 -1.22 -14.16 12.37
C PHE A 346 -2.73 -14.08 12.71
N PRO A 347 -3.16 -13.13 13.56
CA PRO A 347 -4.56 -12.86 13.79
C PRO A 347 -5.13 -11.98 12.67
N SER A 348 -6.46 -11.92 12.59
CA SER A 348 -7.21 -10.99 11.72
C SER A 348 -7.99 -9.95 12.56
N THR A 349 -7.49 -9.64 13.77
CA THR A 349 -8.14 -8.71 14.70
C THR A 349 -8.10 -7.28 14.13
N PRO A 350 -9.24 -6.56 14.10
CA PRO A 350 -9.26 -5.17 13.67
C PRO A 350 -8.28 -4.28 14.42
N TRP A 351 -7.74 -3.27 13.73
CA TRP A 351 -6.88 -2.26 14.33
C TRP A 351 -7.71 -1.23 15.08
N ASP A 352 -7.23 -0.79 16.24
CA ASP A 352 -7.88 0.27 17.01
C ASP A 352 -7.57 1.63 16.38
N PRO A 353 -8.59 2.39 15.93
CA PRO A 353 -8.37 3.70 15.35
C PRO A 353 -8.26 4.76 16.45
N THR A 354 -7.40 5.75 16.21
CA THR A 354 -7.38 7.01 16.97
C THR A 354 -7.49 8.19 16.01
N ALA A 355 -8.11 9.26 16.46
CA ALA A 355 -8.14 10.51 15.72
C ALA A 355 -7.82 11.68 16.67
N ASP A 356 -6.95 12.56 16.22
CA ASP A 356 -6.55 13.78 16.91
C ASP A 356 -6.39 14.91 15.90
N ASP A 357 -5.81 16.03 16.33
CA ASP A 357 -5.67 17.23 15.52
C ASP A 357 -4.70 17.08 14.34
N ASN A 358 -3.94 15.98 14.26
CA ASN A 358 -3.05 15.69 13.14
C ASN A 358 -3.67 14.72 12.11
N GLY A 359 -4.77 14.04 12.47
CA GLY A 359 -5.49 13.14 11.57
C GLY A 359 -5.91 11.82 12.19
N VAL A 360 -6.01 10.78 11.35
CA VAL A 360 -6.50 9.46 11.75
C VAL A 360 -5.37 8.45 11.70
N THR A 361 -5.13 7.75 12.80
CA THR A 361 -4.19 6.64 12.89
C THR A 361 -4.93 5.32 13.01
N PHE A 362 -4.54 4.35 12.20
CA PHE A 362 -4.82 2.93 12.44
C PHE A 362 -3.48 2.23 12.67
N ALA A 363 -3.35 1.48 13.77
CA ALA A 363 -2.12 0.75 14.08
C ALA A 363 -2.42 -0.64 14.66
N THR A 364 -1.49 -1.57 14.42
CA THR A 364 -1.40 -2.82 15.19
C THR A 364 -0.36 -2.67 16.31
N GLU A 365 -0.17 -3.73 17.11
CA GLU A 365 0.93 -3.79 18.10
C GLU A 365 2.29 -3.66 17.41
N SER A 366 3.32 -3.24 18.13
CA SER A 366 4.67 -3.16 17.57
C SER A 366 5.24 -4.55 17.26
N PHE A 367 6.22 -4.63 16.35
CA PHE A 367 6.91 -5.89 16.08
C PHE A 367 7.68 -6.42 17.30
N ASP A 368 8.25 -5.53 18.10
CA ASP A 368 9.00 -5.90 19.32
C ASP A 368 8.09 -6.52 20.39
N ASP A 369 6.85 -6.04 20.50
CA ASP A 369 5.87 -6.57 21.45
C ASP A 369 5.24 -7.87 20.93
N ASN A 370 4.89 -7.90 19.65
CA ASN A 370 4.21 -9.04 19.03
C ASN A 370 4.63 -9.22 17.56
N PRO A 371 5.62 -10.08 17.24
CA PRO A 371 6.03 -10.35 15.87
C PRO A 371 4.92 -10.93 14.97
N ASN A 372 3.88 -11.48 15.60
CA ASN A 372 2.70 -12.04 14.94
C ASN A 372 1.52 -11.07 14.90
N ALA A 373 1.71 -9.79 15.26
CA ALA A 373 0.63 -8.79 15.18
C ALA A 373 0.03 -8.72 13.77
N ASN A 374 -1.18 -8.16 13.69
CA ASN A 374 -1.98 -8.10 12.46
C ASN A 374 -1.45 -7.05 11.47
N ALA A 375 -0.16 -7.07 11.15
CA ALA A 375 0.44 -6.21 10.14
C ALA A 375 -0.06 -6.57 8.73
N ILE A 376 -0.02 -5.60 7.82
CA ILE A 376 -0.36 -5.82 6.40
C ILE A 376 0.78 -6.63 5.75
N ARG A 377 0.65 -7.96 5.75
CA ARG A 377 1.64 -8.90 5.20
C ARG A 377 1.56 -8.95 3.68
N TRP A 378 2.62 -9.44 3.04
CA TRP A 378 2.67 -9.53 1.58
C TRP A 378 1.51 -10.33 0.97
N GLY A 379 1.14 -10.01 -0.26
CA GLY A 379 -0.01 -10.56 -0.96
C GLY A 379 -1.34 -10.39 -0.21
N THR A 380 -1.51 -9.37 0.64
CA THR A 380 -2.77 -9.10 1.34
C THR A 380 -3.19 -7.63 1.22
N THR A 381 -4.51 -7.41 1.14
CA THR A 381 -5.13 -6.06 1.14
C THR A 381 -5.90 -5.83 2.43
N TYR A 382 -5.68 -4.68 3.05
CA TYR A 382 -6.40 -4.23 4.25
C TYR A 382 -7.17 -2.97 3.93
N ASN A 383 -8.39 -2.87 4.45
CA ASN A 383 -9.26 -1.72 4.28
C ASN A 383 -9.45 -0.97 5.59
N PHE A 384 -9.39 0.35 5.52
CA PHE A 384 -9.61 1.28 6.63
C PHE A 384 -10.66 2.31 6.23
N ARG A 385 -11.54 2.65 7.16
CA ARG A 385 -12.73 3.46 6.88
C ARG A 385 -13.10 4.35 8.05
N PHE A 386 -13.67 5.49 7.75
CA PHE A 386 -14.34 6.36 8.71
C PHE A 386 -15.27 7.34 7.97
N THR A 387 -16.20 7.94 8.72
CA THR A 387 -17.03 9.05 8.27
C THR A 387 -16.51 10.36 8.88
N SER A 388 -16.47 11.43 8.10
CA SER A 388 -16.07 12.77 8.53
C SER A 388 -17.07 13.83 8.04
N PRO A 389 -17.30 14.93 8.78
CA PRO A 389 -18.10 16.06 8.31
C PRO A 389 -17.34 16.99 7.37
N TYR A 390 -16.15 16.62 6.91
CA TYR A 390 -15.33 17.43 6.00
C TYR A 390 -15.23 16.78 4.61
N PRO A 391 -15.39 17.56 3.52
CA PRO A 391 -15.25 17.07 2.15
C PRO A 391 -13.81 16.64 1.87
N PRO A 392 -13.56 15.87 0.79
CA PRO A 392 -12.22 15.41 0.48
C PRO A 392 -11.37 16.46 -0.23
N VAL A 393 -10.10 16.56 0.17
CA VAL A 393 -9.01 17.22 -0.56
C VAL A 393 -7.93 16.22 -0.97
N ASN A 394 -7.03 16.64 -1.85
CA ASN A 394 -5.81 15.89 -2.15
C ASN A 394 -4.83 16.01 -0.97
N GLY A 395 -4.59 14.90 -0.28
CA GLY A 395 -3.57 14.82 0.76
C GLY A 395 -2.71 13.58 0.61
N GLN A 396 -2.05 13.20 1.69
CA GLN A 396 -1.19 12.02 1.75
C GLN A 396 -1.54 11.12 2.93
N ILE A 397 -1.30 9.84 2.74
CA ILE A 397 -1.20 8.86 3.82
C ILE A 397 0.25 8.44 4.00
N GLU A 398 0.65 8.18 5.24
CA GLU A 398 1.92 7.55 5.59
C GLU A 398 1.69 6.07 5.91
N LEU A 399 2.58 5.21 5.44
CA LEU A 399 2.60 3.78 5.75
C LEU A 399 3.87 3.48 6.56
N ASP A 400 3.74 3.16 7.83
CA ASP A 400 4.90 2.81 8.63
C ASP A 400 5.20 1.33 8.53
N PHE A 401 6.48 1.02 8.38
CA PHE A 401 6.91 -0.37 8.37
C PHE A 401 6.63 -1.05 9.71
N PHE A 402 6.23 -2.32 9.62
CA PHE A 402 6.04 -3.13 10.82
C PHE A 402 7.38 -3.67 11.34
N LYS A 403 8.22 -4.23 10.45
CA LYS A 403 9.59 -4.64 10.77
C LYS A 403 10.56 -3.49 10.51
N ASP A 404 11.59 -3.39 11.34
CA ASP A 404 12.65 -2.40 11.17
C ASP A 404 13.32 -2.47 9.79
N THR A 405 13.57 -1.30 9.22
CA THR A 405 14.28 -1.14 7.96
C THR A 405 15.06 0.18 7.93
N ALA A 406 16.09 0.24 7.09
CA ALA A 406 16.86 1.46 6.85
C ALA A 406 16.18 2.44 5.87
N VAL A 407 15.06 2.03 5.26
CA VAL A 407 14.30 2.84 4.29
C VAL A 407 13.27 3.69 5.04
N ALA A 408 13.10 4.94 4.64
CA ALA A 408 12.07 5.82 5.20
C ALA A 408 10.66 5.30 4.89
N ASN A 409 9.71 5.56 5.81
CA ASN A 409 8.30 5.23 5.61
C ASN A 409 7.78 5.86 4.30
N PRO A 410 7.14 5.08 3.43
CA PRO A 410 6.59 5.62 2.21
C PRO A 410 5.29 6.40 2.46
N THR A 411 5.10 7.45 1.67
CA THR A 411 3.86 8.23 1.60
C THR A 411 3.14 8.00 0.27
N ALA A 412 1.81 8.09 0.25
CA ALA A 412 1.02 7.99 -0.98
C ALA A 412 -0.07 9.05 -1.04
N LEU A 413 -0.35 9.58 -2.23
CA LEU A 413 -1.49 10.48 -2.44
C LEU A 413 -2.82 9.78 -2.20
N ALA A 414 -3.72 10.46 -1.49
CA ALA A 414 -5.04 9.94 -1.13
C ALA A 414 -6.10 11.06 -1.06
N ASP A 415 -7.36 10.66 -0.95
CA ASP A 415 -8.45 11.52 -0.46
C ASP A 415 -8.26 11.65 1.04
N VAL A 416 -8.16 12.86 1.56
CA VAL A 416 -8.13 13.14 3.00
C VAL A 416 -9.20 14.17 3.34
N PRO A 417 -9.74 14.19 4.57
CA PRO A 417 -10.64 15.25 5.01
C PRO A 417 -10.00 16.64 4.88
N ASP A 418 -10.70 17.54 4.18
CA ASP A 418 -10.39 18.97 4.08
C ASP A 418 -10.84 19.65 5.37
N VAL A 419 -10.13 19.31 6.45
CA VAL A 419 -10.34 19.96 7.74
C VAL A 419 -9.83 21.38 7.59
N PRO A 420 -10.64 22.41 7.90
CA PRO A 420 -10.15 23.77 8.02
C PRO A 420 -8.94 23.74 8.95
N GLU A 421 -7.80 24.22 8.46
CA GLU A 421 -6.59 24.28 9.25
C GLU A 421 -6.94 24.97 10.57
N ALA A 422 -6.49 24.41 11.70
CA ALA A 422 -6.66 25.08 12.98
C ALA A 422 -5.86 26.38 12.91
N CYS A 423 -6.52 27.47 12.54
CA CYS A 423 -5.98 28.81 12.47
C CYS A 423 -5.51 29.22 13.85
N THR A 424 -4.28 28.87 14.19
CA THR A 424 -3.74 29.13 15.52
C THR A 424 -3.68 30.64 15.68
N GLY A 425 -4.54 31.20 16.53
CA GLY A 425 -4.69 32.65 16.68
C GLY A 425 -5.90 33.25 15.99
N ASP A 426 -6.76 32.48 15.28
CA ASP A 426 -8.11 32.92 14.87
C ASP A 426 -9.06 32.63 16.03
N ILE A 427 -9.10 33.58 16.96
CA ILE A 427 -9.83 33.49 18.22
C ILE A 427 -11.33 33.70 17.98
N ASP A 428 -11.70 34.45 16.94
CA ASP A 428 -13.11 34.71 16.62
C ASP A 428 -13.73 33.71 15.62
N GLY A 429 -12.90 32.86 15.00
CA GLY A 429 -13.29 31.75 14.13
C GLY A 429 -13.72 32.18 12.73
N ASN A 430 -13.22 33.31 12.23
CA ASN A 430 -13.60 33.88 10.94
C ASN A 430 -12.79 33.33 9.74
N GLY A 431 -11.77 32.51 10.01
CA GLY A 431 -10.88 31.89 9.02
C GLY A 431 -9.66 32.72 8.64
N VAL A 432 -9.36 33.80 9.36
CA VAL A 432 -8.20 34.68 9.15
C VAL A 432 -7.67 35.10 10.52
N VAL A 433 -6.36 35.03 10.74
CA VAL A 433 -5.72 35.60 11.93
C VAL A 433 -5.45 37.07 11.67
N ASP A 434 -6.26 37.96 12.22
CA ASP A 434 -6.16 39.39 11.98
C ASP A 434 -6.16 40.25 13.26
N PHE A 435 -6.54 41.51 13.10
CA PHE A 435 -6.50 42.47 14.19
C PHE A 435 -7.59 42.20 15.23
N GLU A 436 -8.73 41.64 14.83
CA GLU A 436 -9.84 41.31 15.74
C GLU A 436 -9.45 40.14 16.66
N ASP A 437 -8.63 39.21 16.19
CA ASP A 437 -8.07 38.18 17.04
C ASP A 437 -7.05 38.72 18.02
N LEU A 438 -6.17 39.62 17.55
CA LEU A 438 -5.25 40.32 18.44
C LEU A 438 -6.00 41.07 19.55
N LEU A 439 -7.12 41.72 19.22
CA LEU A 439 -7.97 42.36 20.21
C LEU A 439 -8.61 41.35 21.16
N SER A 440 -9.07 40.21 20.65
CA SER A 440 -9.65 39.13 21.45
C SER A 440 -8.64 38.57 22.44
N LEU A 441 -7.40 38.31 22.00
CA LEU A 441 -6.29 37.89 22.86
C LEU A 441 -5.98 38.92 23.95
N LEU A 442 -5.79 40.19 23.56
CA LEU A 442 -5.49 41.26 24.52
C LEU A 442 -6.64 41.52 25.49
N SER A 443 -7.89 41.27 25.09
CA SER A 443 -9.04 41.37 25.97
C SER A 443 -9.10 40.26 27.03
N ALA A 444 -8.49 39.12 26.72
CA ALA A 444 -8.38 37.95 27.58
C ALA A 444 -7.08 37.92 28.40
N TRP A 445 -6.26 38.97 28.35
CA TRP A 445 -4.96 39.02 29.00
C TRP A 445 -5.02 38.70 30.51
N GLU A 446 -4.07 37.91 31.00
CA GLU A 446 -4.01 37.40 32.38
C GLU A 446 -5.25 36.59 32.82
N SER A 447 -6.03 36.06 31.87
CA SER A 447 -7.17 35.19 32.15
C SER A 447 -6.87 33.72 31.79
N GLY A 448 -7.72 32.80 32.26
CA GLY A 448 -7.68 31.39 31.83
C GLY A 448 -8.62 31.09 30.67
N ASN A 449 -8.79 32.03 29.73
CA ASN A 449 -9.60 31.81 28.54
C ASN A 449 -8.88 30.81 27.61
N SER A 450 -9.45 29.62 27.44
CA SER A 450 -8.88 28.55 26.62
C SER A 450 -8.71 28.91 25.16
N ASP A 451 -9.55 29.82 24.63
CA ASP A 451 -9.54 30.15 23.20
C ASP A 451 -8.41 31.13 22.85
N ALA A 452 -7.89 31.85 23.85
CA ALA A 452 -6.79 32.80 23.71
C ALA A 452 -5.47 32.30 24.35
N ASP A 453 -5.50 31.17 25.05
CA ASP A 453 -4.34 30.49 25.65
C ASP A 453 -3.76 29.50 24.62
N LEU A 454 -3.08 30.07 23.63
CA LEU A 454 -2.57 29.39 22.45
C LEU A 454 -1.38 28.47 22.74
N ASP A 455 -0.64 28.70 23.83
CA ASP A 455 0.44 27.81 24.28
C ASP A 455 0.01 26.77 25.34
N GLY A 456 -1.24 26.86 25.82
CA GLY A 456 -1.83 25.92 26.77
C GLY A 456 -1.22 26.00 28.18
N SER A 457 -0.62 27.14 28.53
CA SER A 457 -0.02 27.38 29.86
C SER A 457 -1.06 27.51 30.98
N GLY A 458 -2.33 27.70 30.63
CA GLY A 458 -3.44 27.96 31.54
C GLY A 458 -3.63 29.44 31.84
N THR A 459 -2.90 30.35 31.18
CA THR A 459 -3.04 31.81 31.34
C THR A 459 -2.65 32.53 30.06
N VAL A 460 -3.53 33.38 29.52
CA VAL A 460 -3.25 34.22 28.36
C VAL A 460 -2.18 35.26 28.71
N GLU A 461 -1.01 35.13 28.11
CA GLU A 461 0.15 35.97 28.35
C GLU A 461 0.97 36.26 27.07
N PHE A 462 2.22 36.68 27.27
CA PHE A 462 3.06 37.15 26.17
C PHE A 462 3.41 36.08 25.14
N ASN A 463 3.48 34.82 25.54
CA ASN A 463 3.75 33.73 24.60
C ASN A 463 2.60 33.54 23.61
N ASP A 464 1.35 33.66 24.06
CA ASP A 464 0.18 33.57 23.19
C ASP A 464 0.16 34.70 22.16
N LEU A 465 0.52 35.92 22.58
CA LEU A 465 0.67 37.04 21.66
C LEU A 465 1.71 36.77 20.58
N LEU A 466 2.84 36.13 20.92
CA LEU A 466 3.86 35.78 19.94
C LEU A 466 3.35 34.72 18.96
N ILE A 467 2.58 33.74 19.44
CA ILE A 467 1.97 32.71 18.61
C ILE A 467 1.00 33.35 17.61
N LEU A 468 0.06 34.19 18.10
CA LEU A 468 -0.91 34.88 17.24
C LEU A 468 -0.22 35.72 16.17
N LEU A 469 0.76 36.56 16.56
CA LEU A 469 1.50 37.40 15.61
C LEU A 469 2.32 36.59 14.60
N SER A 470 2.73 35.37 14.95
CA SER A 470 3.44 34.47 14.03
C SER A 470 2.51 33.83 13.00
N ALA A 471 1.22 33.78 13.29
CA ALA A 471 0.18 33.20 12.44
C ALA A 471 -0.65 34.25 11.67
N TYR A 472 -0.33 35.54 11.81
CA TYR A 472 -1.10 36.65 11.23
C TYR A 472 -1.24 36.56 9.70
N GLY A 473 -2.47 36.50 9.20
CA GLY A 473 -2.80 36.33 7.78
C GLY A 473 -3.97 35.38 7.53
N ASP A 474 -4.25 35.14 6.25
CA ASP A 474 -5.29 34.19 5.84
C ASP A 474 -4.90 32.76 6.21
N CYS A 475 -5.92 31.98 6.60
CA CYS A 475 -5.95 30.54 6.47
C CYS A 475 -6.73 30.17 5.18
#